data_AF-A0A7V9IWA0-F1
#
_entry.id   AF-A0A7V9IWA0-F1
#
_cell.length_a   1.000
_cell.length_b   1.000
_cell.length_c   1.000
_cell.angle_alpha   90.00
_cell.angle_beta   90.00
_cell.angle_gamma   90.00
#
_symmetry.space_group_name_H-M   'P 1'
#
loop_
_entity.id
_entity.type
_entity.pdbx_description
1 polymer ?
#
loop_
_entity_poly.entity_id
_entity_poly.type
_entity_poly.pdbx_seq_one_letter_code
_entity_poly.pdbx_strand_id
1 'polypeptide(L)'
;MSAVGIVISVTLFFLAGFAFGYSVGPPLMWIPLAFPLVMAIAAALKDGPSVSTLVRLIIALAVTLLGILLGQRLAPERRPEEAPT
;
A
#
# COMPACT_ATOMS: atom_id res chain seq x y z
N MET A 1 -12.73 -1.51 -16.50
CA MET A 1 -11.30 -1.16 -16.31
C MET A 1 -10.54 -1.83 -17.44
N SER A 2 -9.69 -1.11 -18.16
CA SER A 2 -8.79 -1.75 -19.12
C SER A 2 -7.74 -2.58 -18.39
N ALA A 3 -7.18 -3.61 -19.04
CA ALA A 3 -6.09 -4.41 -18.49
C ALA A 3 -4.91 -3.53 -18.03
N VAL A 4 -4.60 -2.50 -18.82
CA VAL A 4 -3.57 -1.49 -18.52
C VAL A 4 -3.84 -0.80 -17.18
N GLY A 5 -5.08 -0.39 -16.92
CA GLY A 5 -5.43 0.27 -15.65
C GLY A 5 -5.22 -0.63 -14.44
N ILE A 6 -5.52 -1.92 -14.57
CA ILE A 6 -5.31 -2.90 -13.49
C ILE A 6 -3.82 -3.06 -13.21
N VAL A 7 -3.02 -3.25 -14.26
CA VAL A 7 -1.56 -3.39 -14.14
C VAL A 7 -0.96 -2.17 -13.45
N ILE A 8 -1.30 -0.96 -13.92
CA ILE A 8 -0.80 0.29 -13.32
C ILE A 8 -1.19 0.37 -11.84
N SER A 9 -2.45 0.13 -11.48
CA SER A 9 -2.87 0.19 -10.08
C SER A 9 -2.11 -0.81 -9.20
N VAL A 10 -1.99 -2.07 -9.63
CA VAL A 10 -1.25 -3.10 -8.88
C VAL A 10 0.21 -2.71 -8.73
N THR A 11 0.86 -2.25 -9.79
CA THR A 11 2.25 -1.79 -9.75
C THR A 11 2.42 -0.63 -8.76
N LEU A 12 1.53 0.37 -8.79
CA LEU A 12 1.62 1.52 -7.90
C LEU A 12 1.42 1.14 -6.43
N PHE A 13 0.41 0.31 -6.11
CA PHE A 13 0.19 -0.17 -4.74
C PHE A 13 1.39 -0.99 -4.22
N PHE A 14 1.93 -1.86 -5.08
CA PHE A 14 3.11 -2.65 -4.74
C PHE A 14 4.32 -1.75 -4.49
N LEU A 15 4.64 -0.83 -5.41
CA LEU A 15 5.80 0.04 -5.30
C LEU A 15 5.70 0.99 -4.11
N ALA A 16 4.50 1.52 -3.83
CA ALA A 16 4.27 2.34 -2.64
C ALA A 16 4.53 1.53 -1.36
N GLY A 17 4.00 0.31 -1.27
CA GLY A 17 4.27 -0.59 -0.16
C GLY A 17 5.76 -0.90 -0.02
N PHE A 18 6.40 -1.28 -1.13
CA PHE A 18 7.82 -1.64 -1.17
C PHE A 18 8.72 -0.48 -0.74
N ALA A 19 8.52 0.71 -1.29
CA ALA A 19 9.30 1.89 -0.95
C ALA A 19 9.19 2.25 0.54
N PHE A 20 8.00 2.17 1.12
CA PHE A 20 7.82 2.43 2.55
C PHE A 20 8.40 1.32 3.42
N GLY A 21 8.21 0.05 3.04
CA GLY A 21 8.80 -1.07 3.78
C GLY A 21 10.32 -1.04 3.78
N TYR A 22 10.93 -0.61 2.67
CA TYR A 22 12.38 -0.49 2.52
C TYR A 22 12.95 0.73 3.25
N SER A 23 12.32 1.90 3.08
CA SER A 23 12.92 3.18 3.47
C SER A 23 12.40 3.73 4.80
N VAL A 24 11.21 3.33 5.26
CA VAL A 24 10.52 3.97 6.38
C VAL A 24 10.42 3.03 7.58
N GLY A 25 10.58 3.58 8.79
CA GLY A 25 10.46 2.81 10.02
C GLY A 25 9.06 2.50 10.48
N PRO A 26 8.90 1.44 11.30
CA PRO A 26 7.72 1.30 12.12
C PRO A 26 7.54 2.55 13.01
N PRO A 27 6.31 3.07 13.19
CA PRO A 27 5.05 2.58 12.61
C PRO A 27 4.70 3.17 11.24
N LEU A 28 5.44 4.19 10.77
CA LEU A 28 5.10 4.97 9.58
C LEU A 28 5.11 4.15 8.28
N MET A 29 5.82 3.03 8.23
CA MET A 29 5.84 2.12 7.08
C MET A 29 4.45 1.55 6.71
N TRP A 30 3.47 1.62 7.61
CA TRP A 30 2.11 1.13 7.39
C TRP A 30 1.18 2.14 6.68
N ILE A 31 1.61 3.41 6.54
CA ILE A 31 0.82 4.47 5.88
C ILE A 31 0.27 4.08 4.49
N PRO A 32 1.01 3.37 3.61
CA PRO A 32 0.49 2.99 2.29
C PRO A 32 -0.77 2.13 2.33
N LEU A 33 -1.07 1.44 3.44
CA LEU A 33 -2.31 0.67 3.61
C LEU A 33 -3.53 1.57 3.80
N ALA A 34 -3.35 2.78 4.34
CA ALA A 34 -4.44 3.74 4.51
C ALA A 34 -4.97 4.24 3.17
N PHE A 35 -4.12 4.37 2.16
CA PHE A 35 -4.51 4.87 0.84
C PHE A 35 -5.61 4.03 0.15
N PRO A 36 -5.47 2.69 -0.05
CA PRO A 36 -6.54 1.87 -0.63
C PRO A 36 -7.82 1.86 0.24
N LEU A 37 -7.68 1.92 1.57
CA LEU A 37 -8.81 2.06 2.50
C LEU A 37 -9.61 3.33 2.23
N VAL A 38 -8.94 4.49 2.18
CA VAL A 38 -9.57 5.78 1.88
C VAL A 38 -10.20 5.77 0.48
N MET A 39 -9.53 5.20 -0.51
CA MET A 39 -10.07 5.09 -1.87
C MET A 39 -11.34 4.23 -1.94
N ALA A 40 -11.39 3.12 -1.20
CA ALA A 40 -12.56 2.27 -1.15
C ALA A 40 -13.73 2.96 -0.43
N ILE A 41 -13.46 3.70 0.66
CA ILE A 41 -14.47 4.53 1.34
C ILE A 41 -15.01 5.59 0.38
N ALA A 42 -14.13 6.32 -0.30
CA ALA A 42 -14.54 7.34 -1.27
C ALA A 42 -15.40 6.76 -2.40
N ALA A 43 -15.04 5.59 -2.93
CA ALA A 43 -15.83 4.88 -3.94
C ALA A 43 -17.19 4.45 -3.39
N ALA A 44 -17.24 3.93 -2.15
CA ALA A 44 -18.49 3.50 -1.52
C ALA A 44 -19.44 4.68 -1.22
N LEU A 45 -18.89 5.85 -0.86
CA LEU A 45 -19.68 7.07 -0.66
C LEU A 45 -20.23 7.63 -1.98
N LYS A 46 -19.50 7.46 -3.08
CA LYS A 46 -19.88 7.99 -4.38
C LYS A 46 -20.86 7.10 -5.14
N ASP A 47 -20.53 5.81 -5.25
CA ASP A 47 -21.22 4.85 -6.12
C ASP A 47 -22.04 3.81 -5.32
N GLY A 48 -22.01 3.90 -3.98
CA GLY A 48 -22.59 2.91 -3.08
C GLY A 48 -21.66 1.73 -2.78
N PRO A 49 -21.91 0.98 -1.69
CA PRO A 49 -21.14 -0.21 -1.38
C PRO A 49 -21.39 -1.31 -2.41
N SER A 50 -20.32 -1.91 -2.95
CA SER A 50 -20.40 -3.01 -3.92
C SER A 50 -19.39 -4.11 -3.63
N VAL A 51 -19.75 -5.36 -3.96
CA VAL A 51 -18.84 -6.51 -3.85
C VAL A 51 -17.57 -6.30 -4.68
N SER A 52 -17.70 -5.68 -5.86
CA SER A 52 -16.56 -5.33 -6.72
C SER A 52 -15.60 -4.38 -6.01
N THR A 53 -16.10 -3.35 -5.32
CA THR A 53 -15.28 -2.41 -4.53
C THR A 53 -14.55 -3.15 -3.41
N LEU A 54 -15.24 -4.04 -2.69
CA LEU A 54 -14.65 -4.84 -1.62
C LEU A 54 -13.52 -5.75 -2.12
N VAL A 55 -13.74 -6.48 -3.21
CA VAL A 55 -12.72 -7.36 -3.80
C VAL A 55 -11.48 -6.55 -4.22
N ARG A 56 -11.68 -5.39 -4.86
CA ARG A 56 -10.57 -4.50 -5.25
C ARG A 56 -9.80 -3.97 -4.04
N LEU A 57 -10.51 -3.61 -2.96
CA LEU A 57 -9.88 -3.19 -1.71
C LEU A 57 -8.99 -4.31 -1.14
N ILE A 58 -9.51 -5.54 -1.06
CA ILE A 58 -8.75 -6.68 -0.54
C ILE A 58 -7.49 -6.92 -1.38
N ILE A 59 -7.61 -6.92 -2.71
CA ILE A 59 -6.47 -7.09 -3.61
C ILE A 59 -5.45 -5.97 -3.41
N ALA A 60 -5.89 -4.71 -3.35
CA ALA A 60 -5.00 -3.56 -3.16
C ALA A 60 -4.27 -3.64 -1.80
N LEU A 61 -4.98 -3.99 -0.72
CA LEU A 61 -4.37 -4.18 0.61
C LEU A 61 -3.34 -5.32 0.60
N ALA A 62 -3.67 -6.45 -0.01
CA ALA A 62 -2.76 -7.60 -0.09
C ALA A 62 -1.48 -7.26 -0.88
N VAL A 63 -1.62 -6.59 -2.03
CA VAL A 63 -0.48 -6.18 -2.87
C VAL A 63 0.40 -5.16 -2.15
N THR A 64 -0.19 -4.14 -1.52
CA THR A 64 0.56 -3.15 -0.74
C THR A 64 1.28 -3.80 0.44
N LEU A 65 0.59 -4.68 1.19
CA LEU A 65 1.18 -5.41 2.31
C LEU A 65 2.36 -6.27 1.84
N LEU A 66 2.21 -6.99 0.73
CA LEU A 66 3.30 -7.77 0.15
C LEU A 66 4.50 -6.87 -0.19
N GLY A 67 4.25 -5.70 -0.79
CA GLY A 67 5.28 -4.69 -1.05
C GLY A 67 6.02 -4.31 0.23
N ILE A 68 5.30 -3.93 1.29
CA ILE A 68 5.88 -3.54 2.59
C ILE A 68 6.77 -4.65 3.14
N LEU A 69 6.26 -5.87 3.21
CA LEU A 69 7.00 -7.01 3.77
C LEU A 69 8.26 -7.34 2.96
N LEU A 70 8.21 -7.24 1.63
CA LEU A 70 9.39 -7.42 0.79
C LEU A 70 10.39 -6.29 0.95
N GLY A 71 9.93 -5.05 1.04
CA GLY A 71 10.78 -3.88 1.29
C GLY A 71 11.53 -4.02 2.62
N GLN A 72 10.83 -4.41 3.69
CA GLN A 72 11.43 -4.63 5.01
C GLN A 72 12.52 -5.70 5.01
N ARG A 73 12.30 -6.81 4.30
CA ARG A 73 13.29 -7.91 4.22
C ARG A 73 14.56 -7.52 3.49
N LEU A 74 14.47 -6.54 2.60
CA LEU A 74 15.61 -6.03 1.83
C LEU A 74 16.18 -4.73 2.41
N ALA A 75 15.53 -4.16 3.44
CA ALA A 75 15.94 -2.91 4.04
C ALA A 75 17.34 -3.07 4.68
N PRO A 76 18.24 -2.10 4.49
CA PRO A 76 19.53 -2.11 5.16
C PRO A 76 19.36 -1.94 6.67
N GLU A 77 20.29 -2.53 7.43
CA GLU A 77 20.40 -2.33 8.88
C GLU A 77 20.47 -0.83 9.18
N ARG A 78 19.51 -0.30 9.94
CA ARG A 78 19.48 1.13 10.24
C ARG A 78 20.44 1.44 11.36
N ARG A 79 21.45 2.27 11.07
CA ARG A 79 22.35 2.75 12.12
C ARG A 79 21.57 3.68 13.07
N PRO A 80 21.76 3.57 14.40
CA PRO A 80 21.01 4.35 15.39
C PRO A 80 21.17 5.88 15.31
N GLU A 81 22.11 6.40 14.51
CA GLU A 81 22.42 7.84 14.43
C GLU A 81 21.32 8.69 13.75
N GLU A 82 20.33 8.07 13.10
CA GLU A 82 19.24 8.78 12.41
C GLU A 82 17.95 8.91 13.24
N ALA A 83 17.98 8.63 14.55
CA ALA A 83 16.84 8.90 15.42
C ALA A 83 16.61 10.43 15.49
N PRO A 84 15.46 10.96 15.00
CA PRO A 84 15.15 12.36 15.18
C PRO A 84 14.94 12.62 16.68
N THR A 85 15.77 13.50 17.24
CA THR A 85 15.64 14.05 18.60
C THR A 85 14.38 14.88 18.76
#